data_AF-A0A7T7CH71-F1
#
_entry.id   AF-A0A7T7CH71-F1
#
_cell.length_a   1.000
_cell.length_b   1.000
_cell.length_c   1.000
_cell.angle_alpha   90.00
_cell.angle_beta   90.00
_cell.angle_gamma   90.00
#
_symmetry.space_group_name_H-M   'P 1'
#
loop_
_entity.id
_entity.type
_entity.pdbx_description
1 polymer ?
#
loop_
_entity_poly.entity_id
_entity_poly.type
_entity_poly.pdbx_seq_one_letter_code
_entity_poly.pdbx_strand_id
1 'polypeptide(L)'
;MAKKGKGIKRHKSLYPLSHHHQNGLAIALFLKRAETEESTFTVEEIKQKLQRFWESGGNEHFRDEEELLLPAYARYVSLDEPEISEMLVEHVHIRALVQQVLETTGTDDGVEAMHRLGTILEQHIRKEERVIFPMMEKVLPEDVLERLHPRFHQVDPPS
;
A
#
# COMPACT_ATOMS: atom_id res chain seq x y z
N MET A 1 -4.24 4.42 28.70
CA MET A 1 -4.79 3.30 27.92
C MET A 1 -5.31 3.85 26.60
N ALA A 2 -4.57 3.68 25.49
CA ALA A 2 -5.04 4.11 24.18
C ALA A 2 -6.25 3.23 23.77
N LYS A 3 -7.39 3.84 23.42
CA LYS A 3 -8.53 3.14 22.85
C LYS A 3 -8.07 2.38 21.61
N LYS A 4 -8.09 1.05 21.66
CA LYS A 4 -7.92 0.19 20.49
C LYS A 4 -9.02 0.59 19.49
N GLY A 5 -8.65 1.35 18.47
CA GLY A 5 -9.60 1.86 17.48
C GLY A 5 -10.36 0.68 16.87
N LYS A 6 -11.69 0.77 16.79
CA LYS A 6 -12.51 -0.21 16.09
C LYS A 6 -11.99 -0.25 14.65
N GLY A 7 -11.42 -1.38 14.22
CA GLY A 7 -10.88 -1.52 12.87
C GLY A 7 -11.91 -1.10 11.84
N ILE A 8 -11.46 -0.41 10.78
CA ILE A 8 -12.38 0.00 9.72
C ILE A 8 -12.91 -1.27 9.05
N LYS A 9 -14.24 -1.42 9.01
CA LYS A 9 -14.88 -2.56 8.34
C LYS A 9 -14.96 -2.24 6.85
N ARG A 10 -14.38 -3.09 6.02
CA ARG A 10 -14.45 -3.02 4.56
C ARG A 10 -15.52 -3.94 4.01
N HIS A 11 -15.97 -3.64 2.80
CA HIS A 11 -16.66 -4.60 1.96
C HIS A 11 -15.74 -5.82 1.76
N LYS A 12 -16.31 -7.03 1.86
CA LYS A 12 -15.54 -8.29 1.80
C LYS A 12 -14.73 -8.40 0.52
N SER A 13 -15.25 -7.84 -0.58
CA SER A 13 -14.58 -7.83 -1.88
C SER A 13 -13.24 -7.11 -1.87
N LEU A 14 -13.07 -6.08 -1.02
CA LEU A 14 -11.83 -5.29 -0.91
C LEU A 14 -10.85 -5.88 0.11
N TYR A 15 -11.22 -6.95 0.82
CA TYR A 15 -10.33 -7.60 1.78
C TYR A 15 -8.96 -7.97 1.21
N PRO A 16 -8.81 -8.52 -0.01
CA PRO A 16 -7.49 -8.83 -0.55
C PRO A 16 -6.54 -7.62 -0.55
N LEU A 17 -7.04 -6.46 -1.01
CA LEU A 17 -6.30 -5.20 -1.00
C LEU A 17 -5.99 -4.73 0.43
N SER A 18 -6.98 -4.73 1.32
CA SER A 18 -6.76 -4.36 2.73
C SER A 18 -5.85 -5.31 3.51
N HIS A 19 -5.71 -6.57 3.11
CA HIS A 19 -4.74 -7.49 3.72
C HIS A 19 -3.31 -7.14 3.27
N HIS A 20 -3.10 -6.78 2.00
CA HIS A 20 -1.80 -6.26 1.54
C HIS A 20 -1.36 -5.04 2.36
N HIS A 21 -2.29 -4.15 2.71
CA HIS A 21 -2.02 -2.97 3.56
C HIS A 21 -1.46 -3.29 4.94
N GLN A 22 -1.83 -4.42 5.55
CA GLN A 22 -1.29 -4.79 6.86
C GLN A 22 0.21 -5.07 6.78
N ASN A 23 0.63 -5.80 5.75
CA ASN A 23 2.05 -6.06 5.47
C ASN A 23 2.77 -4.77 5.08
N GLY A 24 2.16 -3.95 4.21
CA GLY A 24 2.72 -2.65 3.81
C GLY A 24 2.97 -1.71 5.00
N LEU A 25 2.04 -1.64 5.97
CA LEU A 25 2.22 -0.84 7.18
C LEU A 25 3.36 -1.36 8.08
N ALA A 26 3.58 -2.67 8.14
CA ALA A 26 4.72 -3.23 8.86
C ALA A 26 6.05 -2.84 8.18
N ILE A 27 6.13 -2.95 6.85
CA ILE A 27 7.29 -2.51 6.07
C ILE A 27 7.54 -1.01 6.25
N ALA A 28 6.49 -0.19 6.14
CA ALA A 28 6.57 1.25 6.37
C ALA A 28 7.12 1.59 7.77
N LEU A 29 6.72 0.84 8.80
CA LEU A 29 7.24 1.02 10.16
C LEU A 29 8.74 0.69 10.25
N PHE A 30 9.18 -0.42 9.65
CA PHE A 30 10.60 -0.79 9.66
C PHE A 30 11.45 0.25 8.93
N LEU A 31 10.99 0.68 7.75
CA LEU A 31 11.66 1.69 6.94
C LEU A 31 11.85 3.01 7.68
N LYS A 32 10.82 3.54 8.35
CA LYS A 32 10.92 4.80 9.14
C LYS A 32 11.86 4.70 10.33
N ARG A 33 12.13 3.49 10.82
CA ARG A 33 12.94 3.24 12.02
C ARG A 33 14.37 2.83 11.71
N ALA A 34 14.73 2.66 10.44
CA ALA A 34 16.08 2.29 10.05
C ALA A 34 17.11 3.24 10.69
N GLU A 35 18.16 2.67 11.30
CA GLU A 35 19.22 3.41 12.03
C GLU A 35 18.75 4.31 13.19
N THR A 36 17.56 4.07 13.74
CA THR A 36 17.08 4.72 14.98
C THR A 36 17.23 3.78 16.18
N GLU A 37 17.17 4.32 17.40
CA GLU A 37 17.13 3.51 18.64
C GLU A 37 15.92 2.56 18.70
N GLU A 38 14.85 2.86 17.95
CA GLU A 38 13.67 2.01 17.85
C GLU A 38 13.78 0.92 16.77
N SER A 39 14.90 0.86 16.03
CA SER A 39 15.10 -0.13 14.96
C SER A 39 15.20 -1.54 15.55
N THR A 40 14.41 -2.46 14.99
CA THR A 40 14.47 -3.89 15.34
C THR A 40 15.30 -4.72 14.37
N PHE A 41 15.70 -4.13 13.24
CA PHE A 41 16.40 -4.78 12.14
C PHE A 41 17.55 -3.90 11.66
N THR A 42 18.59 -4.53 11.13
CA THR A 42 19.64 -3.84 10.37
C THR A 42 19.07 -3.30 9.06
N VAL A 43 19.74 -2.30 8.47
CA VAL A 43 19.37 -1.76 7.14
C VAL A 43 19.21 -2.89 6.11
N GLU A 44 20.15 -3.82 6.05
CA GLU A 44 20.14 -4.92 5.09
C GLU A 44 18.94 -5.88 5.29
N GLU A 45 18.61 -6.20 6.54
CA GLU A 45 17.42 -7.01 6.83
C GLU A 45 16.12 -6.30 6.43
N ILE A 46 16.04 -4.97 6.59
CA ILE A 46 14.88 -4.19 6.15
C ILE A 46 14.78 -4.21 4.63
N LYS A 47 15.90 -4.07 3.90
CA LYS A 47 15.92 -4.16 2.43
C LYS A 47 15.45 -5.53 1.95
N GLN A 48 15.91 -6.61 2.56
CA GLN A 48 15.45 -7.97 2.23
C GLN A 48 13.96 -8.20 2.55
N LYS A 49 13.43 -7.57 3.59
CA LYS A 49 11.98 -7.59 3.89
C LYS A 49 11.18 -6.79 2.88
N LEU A 50 11.67 -5.61 2.50
CA LEU A 50 11.08 -4.77 1.46
C LEU A 50 11.05 -5.53 0.12
N GLN A 51 12.17 -6.13 -0.29
CA GLN A 51 12.27 -6.89 -1.52
C GLN A 51 11.25 -8.03 -1.56
N ARG A 52 11.21 -8.85 -0.49
CA ARG A 52 10.23 -9.94 -0.40
C ARG A 52 8.81 -9.44 -0.46
N PHE A 53 8.46 -8.39 0.29
CA PHE A 53 7.13 -7.78 0.23
C PHE A 53 6.78 -7.31 -1.19
N TRP A 54 7.74 -6.69 -1.88
CA TRP A 54 7.53 -6.14 -3.21
C TRP A 54 7.31 -7.24 -4.26
N GLU A 55 8.13 -8.29 -4.22
CA GLU A 55 8.06 -9.44 -5.14
C GLU A 55 6.88 -10.37 -4.87
N SER A 56 6.35 -10.39 -3.64
CA SER A 56 5.28 -11.30 -3.23
C SER A 56 3.87 -10.71 -3.35
N GLY A 57 3.69 -9.55 -3.98
CA GLY A 57 2.36 -8.94 -4.12
C GLY A 57 2.31 -7.43 -3.91
N GLY A 58 3.37 -6.80 -3.39
CA GLY A 58 3.39 -5.36 -3.16
C GLY A 58 3.22 -4.55 -4.44
N ASN A 59 3.86 -4.96 -5.55
CA ASN A 59 3.69 -4.31 -6.84
C ASN A 59 2.35 -4.65 -7.49
N GLU A 60 1.90 -5.90 -7.36
CA GLU A 60 0.63 -6.41 -7.87
C GLU A 60 -0.57 -5.69 -7.25
N HIS A 61 -0.46 -5.31 -5.97
CA HIS A 61 -1.48 -4.51 -5.28
C HIS A 61 -1.80 -3.21 -6.01
N PHE A 62 -0.78 -2.41 -6.36
CA PHE A 62 -0.99 -1.16 -7.12
C PHE A 62 -1.60 -1.42 -8.49
N ARG A 63 -1.22 -2.54 -9.13
CA ARG A 63 -1.79 -2.93 -10.43
C ARG A 63 -3.26 -3.31 -10.31
N ASP A 64 -3.65 -4.00 -9.25
CA ASP A 64 -5.05 -4.32 -9.00
C ASP A 64 -5.89 -3.05 -8.86
N GLU A 65 -5.36 -2.01 -8.23
CA GLU A 65 -6.04 -0.74 -8.11
C GLU A 65 -6.13 0.00 -9.45
N GLU A 66 -4.99 0.16 -10.13
CA GLU A 66 -4.85 0.89 -11.40
C GLU A 66 -5.58 0.21 -12.56
N GLU A 67 -5.52 -1.12 -12.65
CA GLU A 67 -6.00 -1.89 -13.79
C GLU A 67 -7.39 -2.49 -13.57
N LEU A 68 -7.86 -2.62 -12.32
CA LEU A 68 -9.16 -3.26 -12.01
C LEU A 68 -10.10 -2.35 -11.23
N LEU A 69 -9.68 -1.81 -10.08
CA LEU A 69 -10.58 -1.06 -9.18
C LEU A 69 -10.94 0.32 -9.75
N LEU A 70 -9.95 1.14 -10.10
CA LEU A 70 -10.17 2.48 -10.64
C LEU A 70 -10.93 2.44 -11.98
N PRO A 71 -10.61 1.56 -12.95
CA PRO A 71 -11.39 1.46 -14.17
C PRO A 71 -12.83 1.01 -13.91
N ALA A 72 -13.06 0.15 -12.91
CA ALA A 72 -14.42 -0.24 -12.55
C ALA A 72 -15.22 0.95 -12.00
N TYR A 73 -14.59 1.80 -11.17
CA TYR A 73 -15.17 3.01 -10.60
C TYR A 73 -15.49 4.08 -11.65
N ALA A 74 -14.58 4.30 -12.59
CA ALA A 74 -14.72 5.26 -13.68
C ALA A 74 -15.94 5.03 -14.60
N ARG A 75 -16.54 3.84 -14.55
CA ARG A 75 -17.79 3.54 -15.29
C ARG A 75 -19.03 4.17 -14.65
N TYR A 76 -18.94 4.60 -13.39
CA TYR A 76 -20.07 5.09 -12.60
C TYR A 76 -19.97 6.58 -12.28
N VAL A 77 -18.78 7.18 -12.35
CA VAL A 77 -18.55 8.62 -12.07
C VAL A 77 -17.48 9.20 -13.00
N SER A 78 -17.47 10.53 -13.15
CA SER A 78 -16.34 11.24 -13.78
C SER A 78 -15.11 11.16 -12.87
N LEU A 79 -13.92 11.02 -13.46
CA LEU A 79 -12.64 10.93 -12.73
C LEU A 79 -12.02 12.31 -12.47
N ASP A 80 -12.81 13.25 -11.94
CA ASP A 80 -12.33 14.60 -11.57
C ASP A 80 -12.01 14.73 -10.07
N GLU A 81 -11.82 13.60 -9.38
CA GLU A 81 -11.54 13.55 -7.94
C GLU A 81 -10.03 13.75 -7.69
N PRO A 82 -9.62 14.84 -6.99
CA PRO A 82 -8.21 15.10 -6.69
C PRO A 82 -7.51 13.95 -5.96
N GLU A 83 -8.24 13.25 -5.08
CA GLU A 83 -7.73 12.15 -4.29
C GLU A 83 -7.22 10.99 -5.15
N ILE A 84 -7.88 10.70 -6.28
CA ILE A 84 -7.44 9.65 -7.22
C ILE A 84 -6.16 10.08 -7.93
N SER A 85 -6.08 11.34 -8.37
CA SER A 85 -4.88 11.86 -9.03
C SER A 85 -3.68 11.88 -8.09
N GLU A 86 -3.88 12.30 -6.83
CA GLU A 86 -2.85 12.25 -5.80
C GLU A 86 -2.39 10.82 -5.52
N MET A 87 -3.32 9.88 -5.39
CA MET A 87 -3.02 8.46 -5.16
C MET A 87 -2.14 7.88 -6.27
N LEU A 88 -2.45 8.15 -7.54
CA LEU A 88 -1.64 7.70 -8.68
C LEU A 88 -0.23 8.32 -8.69
N VAL A 89 -0.10 9.59 -8.30
CA VAL A 89 1.22 10.23 -8.14
C VAL A 89 2.00 9.57 -6.99
N GLU A 90 1.34 9.25 -5.88
CA GLU A 90 1.94 8.51 -4.77
C GLU A 90 2.44 7.13 -5.22
N HIS A 91 1.69 6.41 -6.06
CA HIS A 91 2.12 5.10 -6.59
C HIS A 91 3.45 5.21 -7.34
N VAL A 92 3.58 6.22 -8.22
CA VAL A 92 4.82 6.45 -8.98
C VAL A 92 5.99 6.74 -8.05
N HIS A 93 5.80 7.60 -7.04
CA HIS A 93 6.83 7.91 -6.06
C HIS A 93 7.22 6.70 -5.21
N ILE A 94 6.26 5.89 -4.77
CA ILE A 94 6.53 4.66 -4.01
C ILE A 94 7.36 3.70 -4.84
N ARG A 95 6.97 3.42 -6.10
CA ARG A 95 7.73 2.53 -6.99
C ARG A 95 9.17 3.00 -7.20
N ALA A 96 9.36 4.31 -7.44
CA ALA A 96 10.68 4.90 -7.62
C ALA A 96 11.55 4.75 -6.34
N LEU A 97 10.96 5.02 -5.17
CA LEU A 97 11.66 4.89 -3.89
C LEU A 97 11.99 3.44 -3.55
N VAL A 98 11.13 2.48 -3.88
CA VAL A 98 11.44 1.06 -3.72
C VAL A 98 12.67 0.68 -4.53
N GLN A 99 12.71 1.04 -5.82
CA GLN A 99 13.88 0.79 -6.67
C GLN A 99 15.13 1.44 -6.09
N GLN A 100 15.05 2.72 -5.73
CA GLN A 100 16.16 3.45 -5.13
C GLN A 100 16.69 2.75 -3.87
N VAL A 101 15.81 2.35 -2.95
CA VAL A 101 16.21 1.65 -1.72
C VAL A 101 16.89 0.33 -2.06
N LEU A 102 16.33 -0.49 -2.96
CA LEU A 102 16.88 -1.81 -3.27
C LEU A 102 18.22 -1.74 -4.01
N GLU A 103 18.41 -0.75 -4.88
CA GLU A 103 19.62 -0.58 -5.71
C GLU A 103 20.78 0.11 -4.98
N THR A 104 20.50 0.91 -3.94
CA THR A 104 21.54 1.70 -3.24
C THR A 104 22.45 0.81 -2.39
N THR A 105 23.77 0.90 -2.59
CA THR A 105 24.76 0.15 -1.81
C THR A 105 25.44 0.94 -0.68
N GLY A 106 25.24 2.26 -0.62
CA GLY A 106 25.77 3.14 0.43
C GLY A 106 24.80 3.31 1.61
N THR A 107 25.32 3.64 2.80
CA THR A 107 24.53 3.68 4.04
C THR A 107 23.68 4.95 4.17
N ASP A 108 24.24 6.13 3.92
CA ASP A 108 23.58 7.38 4.33
C ASP A 108 22.44 7.77 3.37
N ASP A 109 22.71 7.81 2.05
CA ASP A 109 21.69 8.05 1.02
C ASP A 109 20.60 6.95 1.01
N GLY A 110 20.98 5.73 1.39
CA GLY A 110 20.06 4.60 1.49
C GLY A 110 19.06 4.77 2.64
N VAL A 111 19.51 5.22 3.80
CA VAL A 111 18.67 5.42 4.99
C VAL A 111 17.68 6.57 4.78
N GLU A 112 18.10 7.67 4.16
CA GLU A 112 17.17 8.77 3.84
C GLU A 112 16.05 8.29 2.88
N ALA A 113 16.41 7.53 1.85
CA ALA A 113 15.43 6.96 0.93
C ALA A 113 14.46 6.00 1.65
N MET A 114 14.96 5.19 2.60
CA MET A 114 14.11 4.33 3.43
C MET A 114 13.12 5.14 4.27
N HIS A 115 13.57 6.20 4.95
CA HIS A 115 12.69 7.04 5.77
C HIS A 115 11.61 7.72 4.92
N ARG A 116 11.97 8.21 3.73
CA ARG A 116 11.02 8.79 2.77
C ARG A 116 10.00 7.76 2.30
N LEU A 117 10.45 6.57 1.89
CA LEU A 117 9.58 5.47 1.48
C LEU A 117 8.62 5.05 2.59
N GLY A 118 9.12 4.87 3.81
CA GLY A 118 8.29 4.47 4.94
C GLY A 118 7.23 5.50 5.29
N THR A 119 7.56 6.79 5.16
CA THR A 119 6.59 7.88 5.38
C THR A 119 5.49 7.88 4.32
N ILE A 120 5.86 7.91 3.03
CA ILE A 120 4.88 8.00 1.96
C ILE A 120 4.02 6.73 1.88
N LEU A 121 4.60 5.54 2.07
CA LEU A 121 3.86 4.27 2.04
C LEU A 121 2.81 4.20 3.16
N GLU A 122 3.15 4.64 4.38
CA GLU A 122 2.15 4.70 5.46
C GLU A 122 1.03 5.70 5.14
N GLN A 123 1.39 6.89 4.67
CA GLN A 123 0.41 7.94 4.35
C GLN A 123 -0.56 7.48 3.26
N HIS A 124 0.00 6.87 2.22
CA HIS A 124 -0.72 6.34 1.08
C HIS A 124 -1.71 5.23 1.49
N ILE A 125 -1.26 4.19 2.20
CA ILE A 125 -2.14 3.12 2.71
C ILE A 125 -3.28 3.70 3.59
N ARG A 126 -2.97 4.71 4.41
CA ARG A 126 -3.99 5.37 5.24
C ARG A 126 -4.98 6.16 4.40
N LYS A 127 -4.55 6.79 3.31
CA LYS A 127 -5.43 7.51 2.36
C LYS A 127 -6.37 6.52 1.69
N GLU A 128 -5.86 5.40 1.21
CA GLU A 128 -6.69 4.40 0.53
C GLU A 128 -7.76 3.83 1.45
N GLU A 129 -7.35 3.39 2.63
CA GLU A 129 -8.27 2.89 3.63
C GLU A 129 -9.30 3.96 4.03
N ARG A 130 -8.88 5.20 4.31
CA ARG A 130 -9.80 6.17 4.94
C ARG A 130 -10.62 6.98 3.95
N VAL A 131 -10.18 7.06 2.70
CA VAL A 131 -10.73 7.98 1.71
C VAL A 131 -11.11 7.21 0.44
N ILE A 132 -10.14 6.59 -0.23
CA ILE A 132 -10.36 5.97 -1.55
C ILE A 132 -11.36 4.81 -1.45
N PHE A 133 -11.11 3.80 -0.62
CA PHE A 133 -12.01 2.64 -0.52
C PHE A 133 -13.43 3.05 -0.10
N PRO A 134 -13.65 3.94 0.89
CA PRO A 134 -14.98 4.49 1.15
C PRO A 134 -15.63 5.22 -0.03
N MET A 135 -14.86 5.92 -0.88
CA MET A 135 -15.40 6.53 -2.11
C MET A 135 -15.85 5.44 -3.08
N MET A 136 -15.05 4.40 -3.27
CA MET A 136 -15.36 3.27 -4.15
C MET A 136 -16.60 2.51 -3.66
N GLU A 137 -16.68 2.20 -2.36
CA GLU A 137 -17.80 1.47 -1.74
C GLU A 137 -19.14 2.23 -1.84
N LYS A 138 -19.13 3.57 -1.90
CA LYS A 138 -20.34 4.37 -2.05
C LYS A 138 -20.90 4.38 -3.48
N VAL A 139 -20.03 4.17 -4.46
CA VAL A 139 -20.36 4.32 -5.88
C VAL A 139 -20.55 2.97 -6.56
N LEU A 140 -19.67 2.00 -6.26
CA LEU A 140 -19.68 0.71 -6.92
C LEU A 140 -20.83 -0.16 -6.40
N PRO A 141 -21.70 -0.65 -7.30
CA PRO A 141 -22.70 -1.66 -6.94
C PRO A 141 -22.06 -2.94 -6.37
N GLU A 142 -22.78 -3.60 -5.47
CA GLU A 142 -22.30 -4.82 -4.78
C GLU A 142 -21.89 -5.92 -5.77
N ASP A 143 -22.69 -6.16 -6.82
CA ASP A 143 -22.40 -7.16 -7.84
C ASP A 143 -21.12 -6.85 -8.64
N VAL A 144 -20.75 -5.57 -8.77
CA VAL A 144 -19.47 -5.16 -9.37
C VAL A 144 -18.31 -5.47 -8.44
N LEU A 145 -18.42 -5.11 -7.16
CA LEU A 145 -17.41 -5.41 -6.15
C LEU A 145 -17.18 -6.91 -6.03
N GLU A 146 -18.23 -7.72 -5.99
CA GLU A 146 -18.15 -9.18 -5.96
C GLU A 146 -17.45 -9.77 -7.20
N ARG A 147 -17.69 -9.22 -8.39
CA ARG A 147 -16.99 -9.64 -9.62
C ARG A 147 -15.51 -9.26 -9.66
N LEU A 148 -15.12 -8.19 -8.97
CA LEU A 148 -13.72 -7.77 -8.86
C LEU A 148 -12.94 -8.64 -7.87
N HIS A 149 -13.57 -9.02 -6.76
CA HIS A 149 -12.93 -9.77 -5.67
C HIS A 149 -12.04 -10.95 -6.09
N PRO A 150 -12.48 -11.90 -6.94
CA PRO A 150 -11.65 -13.05 -7.32
C PRO A 150 -10.52 -12.69 -8.29
N ARG A 151 -10.48 -11.46 -8.81
CA ARG A 151 -9.46 -10.99 -9.76
C ARG A 151 -8.29 -10.29 -9.07
N PHE A 152 -8.48 -9.87 -7.82
CA PHE A 152 -7.40 -9.30 -7.02
C PHE A 152 -6.42 -10.38 -6.62
N HIS A 153 -5.14 -10.03 -6.65
CA HIS A 153 -4.08 -10.86 -6.10
C HIS A 153 -4.35 -11.07 -4.61
N GLN A 154 -4.21 -12.33 -4.19
CA GLN A 154 -4.38 -12.73 -2.80
C GLN A 154 -3.02 -12.73 -2.13
N VAL A 155 -2.98 -12.32 -0.87
CA VAL A 155 -1.81 -12.55 -0.02
C VAL A 155 -1.74 -14.06 0.21
N ASP A 156 -0.70 -14.73 -0.30
CA ASP A 156 -0.40 -16.09 0.14
C ASP A 156 -0.15 -16.05 1.66
N PRO A 157 -0.76 -16.96 2.45
CA PRO A 157 -0.47 -17.01 3.88
C PRO A 157 1.05 -17.19 4.05
N PRO A 158 1.69 -16.47 4.99
CA PRO A 158 3.11 -16.63 5.23
C PRO A 158 3.38 -18.12 5.53
N SER A 159 4.31 -18.69 4.76
CA SER A 159 4.82 -20.05 4.95
C SER A 159 5.52 -20.19 6.31
#